data_AF-D2R198-F1
#
_entry.id   AF-D2R198-F1
#
_cell.length_a   1.000
_cell.length_b   1.000
_cell.length_c   1.000
_cell.angle_alpha   90.00
_cell.angle_beta   90.00
_cell.angle_gamma   90.00
#
_symmetry.space_group_name_H-M   'P 1'
#
loop_
_entity.id
_entity.type
_entity.pdbx_description
1 polymer ?
#
loop_
_entity_poly.entity_id
_entity_poly.type
_entity_poly.pdbx_seq_one_letter_code
_entity_poly.pdbx_strand_id
1 'polypeptide(L)'
;MIRRIARFILMLLGSGLAIGCAPSSDDATLIPGSSPQQVEPVVVAATTDSAMRLDKEERIIYLDSRIPPPQNQRFDIGLGSITIETLHSKNGELTFHYTPEVEGGFTVYECTVPISDKPVEFTIAPDSTPGETSFDLSSCKVIRTGNLHLPP
;
A
#
# COMPACT_ATOMS: atom_id res chain seq x y z
N MET A 1 -34.03 -26.93 -28.57
CA MET A 1 -34.70 -28.08 -27.94
C MET A 1 -33.77 -28.68 -26.89
N ILE A 2 -34.26 -28.84 -25.64
CA ILE A 2 -33.85 -29.80 -24.58
C ILE A 2 -32.46 -29.54 -23.94
N ARG A 3 -32.34 -28.90 -22.75
CA ARG A 3 -32.72 -29.24 -21.33
C ARG A 3 -31.67 -30.07 -20.57
N ARG A 4 -31.27 -29.58 -19.38
CA ARG A 4 -31.07 -30.22 -18.04
C ARG A 4 -30.12 -29.31 -17.21
N ILE A 5 -30.48 -28.57 -16.16
CA ILE A 5 -31.14 -28.82 -14.86
C ILE A 5 -30.41 -29.85 -13.98
N ALA A 6 -29.82 -29.36 -12.87
CA ALA A 6 -29.80 -29.86 -11.46
C ALA A 6 -28.66 -29.13 -10.72
N ARG A 7 -28.80 -28.25 -9.71
CA ARG A 7 -29.42 -28.28 -8.36
C ARG A 7 -29.04 -29.50 -7.51
N PHE A 8 -28.25 -29.29 -6.45
CA PHE A 8 -28.30 -29.94 -5.11
C PHE A 8 -27.26 -29.20 -4.21
N ILE A 9 -27.61 -28.34 -3.23
CA ILE A 9 -28.26 -28.53 -1.90
C ILE A 9 -27.29 -29.07 -0.82
N LEU A 10 -26.95 -28.19 0.15
CA LEU A 10 -26.92 -28.37 1.63
C LEU A 10 -25.95 -29.46 2.21
N MET A 11 -25.37 -29.41 3.41
CA MET A 11 -25.52 -28.62 4.64
C MET A 11 -24.47 -29.11 5.66
N LEU A 12 -24.34 -28.39 6.80
CA LEU A 12 -23.99 -28.84 8.16
C LEU A 12 -22.52 -28.66 8.60
N LEU A 13 -22.24 -27.79 9.58
CA LEU A 13 -22.51 -27.83 11.04
C LEU A 13 -21.29 -28.40 11.80
N GLY A 14 -20.77 -27.62 12.75
CA GLY A 14 -19.68 -28.06 13.64
C GLY A 14 -19.35 -27.01 14.69
N SER A 15 -20.26 -26.83 15.66
CA SER A 15 -20.04 -26.08 16.90
C SER A 15 -19.18 -26.90 17.88
N GLY A 16 -18.33 -26.24 18.66
CA GLY A 16 -17.64 -26.85 19.79
C GLY A 16 -17.10 -25.81 20.78
N LEU A 17 -17.84 -25.59 21.87
CA LEU A 17 -17.41 -24.88 23.08
C LEU A 17 -16.30 -25.64 23.82
N ALA A 18 -15.42 -24.92 24.54
CA ALA A 18 -15.40 -24.87 26.02
C ALA A 18 -13.99 -24.71 26.65
N ILE A 19 -13.88 -23.67 27.50
CA ILE A 19 -13.44 -23.66 28.92
C ILE A 19 -12.02 -24.15 29.29
N GLY A 20 -11.31 -23.27 30.03
CA GLY A 20 -10.30 -23.62 31.04
C GLY A 20 -9.04 -22.75 30.94
N CYS A 21 -8.44 -22.16 31.99
CA CYS A 21 -8.59 -22.27 33.44
C CYS A 21 -8.07 -20.98 34.09
N ALA A 22 -8.62 -20.63 35.26
CA ALA A 22 -7.96 -19.79 36.27
C ALA A 22 -7.35 -20.69 37.36
N PRO A 23 -6.26 -20.25 38.01
CA PRO A 23 -6.28 -20.08 39.48
C PRO A 23 -5.58 -18.77 39.92
N SER A 24 -6.16 -17.97 40.83
CA SER A 24 -6.09 -18.03 42.30
C SER A 24 -4.76 -17.53 42.88
N SER A 25 -4.78 -16.38 43.56
CA SER A 25 -4.33 -16.20 44.96
C SER A 25 -4.62 -14.78 45.47
N ASP A 26 -5.10 -14.74 46.70
CA ASP A 26 -5.49 -13.60 47.54
C ASP A 26 -4.33 -12.62 47.84
N ASP A 27 -4.61 -11.33 48.06
CA ASP A 27 -4.96 -10.77 49.38
C ASP A 27 -4.92 -9.21 49.33
N ALA A 28 -5.61 -8.60 50.27
CA ALA A 28 -6.05 -7.22 50.37
C ALA A 28 -4.96 -6.14 50.38
N THR A 29 -5.32 -4.91 49.97
CA THR A 29 -5.20 -3.66 50.76
C THR A 29 -5.91 -2.50 50.02
N LEU A 30 -6.61 -1.67 50.80
CA LEU A 30 -7.49 -0.56 50.43
C LEU A 30 -6.74 0.74 49.98
N ILE A 31 -7.51 1.63 49.34
CA ILE A 31 -7.36 3.12 49.12
C ILE A 31 -6.70 3.52 47.76
N PRO A 32 -7.06 4.65 47.08
CA PRO A 32 -8.18 5.61 47.16
C PRO A 32 -8.95 5.82 45.83
N GLY A 33 -10.02 6.62 45.88
CA GLY A 33 -10.63 7.19 44.68
C GLY A 33 -9.68 8.09 43.88
N SER A 34 -9.79 7.98 42.55
CA SER A 34 -9.61 9.02 41.51
C SER A 34 -9.71 8.30 40.17
N SER A 35 -10.84 8.42 39.48
CA SER A 35 -10.97 7.92 38.11
C SER A 35 -10.04 8.71 37.18
N PRO A 36 -9.12 8.10 36.45
CA PRO A 36 -8.59 8.73 35.26
C PRO A 36 -9.67 8.62 34.18
N GLN A 37 -10.17 9.76 33.72
CA GLN A 37 -10.90 9.83 32.45
C GLN A 37 -10.00 9.22 31.39
N GLN A 38 -10.40 8.04 30.93
CA GLN A 38 -9.93 7.42 29.70
C GLN A 38 -10.33 8.37 28.57
N VAL A 39 -9.42 9.28 28.20
CA VAL A 39 -9.54 10.01 26.93
C VAL A 39 -9.33 8.95 25.87
N GLU A 40 -10.43 8.39 25.36
CA GLU A 40 -10.40 7.61 24.14
C GLU A 40 -9.72 8.48 23.08
N PRO A 41 -8.61 8.04 22.46
CA PRO A 41 -8.19 8.68 21.24
C PRO A 41 -9.33 8.46 20.26
N VAL A 42 -10.00 9.54 19.89
CA VAL A 42 -10.84 9.57 18.69
C VAL A 42 -9.87 9.29 17.55
N VAL A 43 -9.68 8.01 17.25
CA VAL A 43 -9.10 7.55 16.00
C VAL A 43 -10.15 7.91 14.97
N VAL A 44 -10.07 9.14 14.48
CA VAL A 44 -10.72 9.53 13.23
C VAL A 44 -10.14 8.56 12.21
N ALA A 45 -10.90 7.51 11.90
CA ALA A 45 -10.56 6.59 10.84
C ALA A 45 -10.48 7.42 9.57
N ALA A 46 -9.26 7.74 9.16
CA ALA A 46 -9.01 8.28 7.84
C ALA A 46 -9.44 7.19 6.88
N THR A 47 -10.55 7.39 6.18
CA THR A 47 -10.82 6.68 4.94
C THR A 47 -9.76 7.16 3.96
N THR A 48 -8.56 6.59 4.03
CA THR A 48 -7.44 6.98 3.17
C THR A 48 -7.72 6.42 1.79
N ASP A 49 -8.25 7.26 0.91
CA ASP A 49 -8.17 6.98 -0.52
C ASP A 49 -6.70 6.75 -0.88
N SER A 50 -6.43 5.63 -1.56
CA SER A 50 -5.09 5.33 -2.04
C SER A 50 -4.74 6.30 -3.16
N ALA A 51 -3.60 7.00 -3.05
CA ALA A 51 -3.06 7.86 -4.09
C ALA A 51 -2.68 7.06 -5.34
N MET A 52 -2.41 5.77 -5.17
CA MET A 52 -1.90 4.91 -6.23
C MET A 52 -2.90 3.80 -6.57
N ARG A 53 -3.03 3.52 -7.86
CA ARG A 53 -3.86 2.42 -8.39
C ARG A 53 -3.20 1.76 -9.59
N LEU A 54 -3.39 0.46 -9.76
CA LEU A 54 -2.97 -0.29 -10.93
C LEU A 54 -4.17 -0.54 -11.85
N ASP A 55 -4.06 -0.13 -13.10
CA ASP A 55 -4.90 -0.61 -14.19
C ASP A 55 -4.22 -1.80 -14.87
N LYS A 56 -4.81 -2.98 -14.69
CA LYS A 56 -4.24 -4.23 -15.21
C LYS A 56 -4.50 -4.43 -16.69
N GLU A 57 -5.55 -3.81 -17.23
CA GLU A 57 -5.91 -3.94 -18.64
C GLU A 57 -4.99 -3.05 -19.49
N GLU A 58 -4.82 -1.80 -19.07
CA GLU A 58 -3.95 -0.84 -19.74
C GLU A 58 -2.46 -0.99 -19.34
N ARG A 59 -2.16 -1.78 -18.31
CA ARG A 59 -0.81 -1.98 -17.75
C ARG A 59 -0.17 -0.67 -17.28
N ILE A 60 -0.95 0.17 -16.59
CA ILE A 60 -0.51 1.48 -16.09
C ILE A 60 -0.73 1.56 -14.58
N ILE A 61 0.30 2.00 -13.86
CA ILE A 61 0.15 2.46 -12.47
C ILE A 61 -0.09 3.98 -12.53
N TYR A 62 -1.15 4.40 -11.86
CA TYR A 62 -1.51 5.81 -11.73
C TYR A 62 -1.19 6.30 -10.32
N LEU A 63 -0.65 7.51 -10.22
CA LEU A 63 -0.50 8.26 -8.99
C LEU A 63 -1.32 9.56 -9.09
N ASP A 64 -2.35 9.70 -8.26
CA ASP A 64 -3.10 10.95 -8.11
C ASP A 64 -2.31 11.92 -7.22
N SER A 65 -1.71 12.92 -7.85
CA SER A 65 -0.88 13.93 -7.19
C SER A 65 -1.63 14.81 -6.18
N ARG A 66 -2.97 14.78 -6.17
CA ARG A 66 -3.82 15.58 -5.27
C ARG A 66 -4.06 14.88 -3.93
N ILE A 67 -3.85 13.58 -3.85
CA ILE A 67 -4.04 12.83 -2.60
C ILE A 67 -2.84 13.11 -1.68
N PRO A 68 -3.07 13.54 -0.42
CA PRO A 68 -1.98 13.94 0.46
C PRO A 68 -0.97 12.82 0.77
N PRO A 69 0.34 13.12 0.76
CA PRO A 69 1.38 12.23 1.28
C PRO A 69 1.38 12.17 2.82
N PRO A 70 2.07 11.19 3.45
CA PRO A 70 2.88 10.16 2.81
C PRO A 70 2.08 8.89 2.48
N GLN A 71 2.42 8.26 1.37
CA GLN A 71 1.95 6.93 0.99
C GLN A 71 3.08 6.16 0.34
N ASN A 72 3.13 4.84 0.58
CA ASN A 72 4.11 3.96 -0.02
C ASN A 72 3.39 2.72 -0.57
N GLN A 73 3.59 2.44 -1.84
CA GLN A 73 3.05 1.24 -2.46
C GLN A 73 4.05 0.60 -3.42
N ARG A 74 4.19 -0.72 -3.29
CA ARG A 74 4.92 -1.58 -4.24
C ARG A 74 3.93 -2.32 -5.12
N PHE A 75 4.26 -2.39 -6.40
CA PHE A 75 3.56 -3.13 -7.43
C PHE A 75 4.52 -4.17 -8.00
N ASP A 76 4.25 -5.45 -7.76
CA ASP A 76 4.99 -6.54 -8.40
C ASP A 76 4.40 -6.78 -9.80
N ILE A 77 5.23 -6.62 -10.82
CA ILE A 77 4.79 -6.55 -12.23
C ILE A 77 5.32 -7.68 -13.10
N GLY A 78 5.85 -8.74 -12.48
CA GLY A 78 6.37 -9.93 -13.16
C GLY A 78 7.88 -10.06 -12.95
N LEU A 79 8.68 -9.66 -13.95
CA LEU A 79 10.15 -9.73 -13.89
C LEU A 79 10.78 -8.62 -13.05
N GLY A 80 9.95 -7.74 -12.51
CA GLY A 80 10.38 -6.60 -11.73
C GLY A 80 9.31 -6.08 -10.78
N SER A 81 9.59 -4.93 -10.20
CA SER A 81 8.64 -4.20 -9.38
C SER A 81 8.75 -2.70 -9.64
N ILE A 82 7.67 -1.98 -9.32
CA ILE A 82 7.65 -0.53 -9.21
C ILE A 82 7.26 -0.20 -7.78
N THR A 83 8.11 0.54 -7.06
CA THR A 83 7.75 1.11 -5.76
C THR A 83 7.65 2.62 -5.87
N ILE A 84 6.57 3.18 -5.34
CA ILE A 84 6.32 4.62 -5.31
C ILE A 84 6.10 5.03 -3.86
N GLU A 85 6.86 6.02 -3.39
CA GLU A 85 6.74 6.60 -2.05
C GLU A 85 6.52 8.12 -2.16
N THR A 86 5.32 8.58 -1.88
CA THR A 86 5.02 10.01 -1.83
C THR A 86 5.51 10.61 -0.51
N LEU A 87 6.26 11.72 -0.59
CA LEU A 87 6.97 12.26 0.58
C LEU A 87 6.29 13.49 1.15
N HIS A 88 6.13 14.52 0.32
CA HIS A 88 5.54 15.78 0.72
C HIS A 88 4.99 16.54 -0.48
N SER A 89 4.01 17.39 -0.22
CA SER A 89 3.47 18.34 -1.18
C SER A 89 3.79 19.76 -0.72
N LYS A 90 4.39 20.56 -1.59
CA LYS A 90 4.76 21.95 -1.27
C LYS A 90 4.68 22.81 -2.53
N ASN A 91 4.20 24.05 -2.39
CA ASN A 91 4.13 25.02 -3.48
C ASN A 91 3.39 24.54 -4.74
N GLY A 92 2.38 23.67 -4.58
CA GLY A 92 1.64 23.11 -5.72
C GLY A 92 2.37 21.97 -6.43
N GLU A 93 3.42 21.42 -5.85
CA GLU A 93 4.16 20.27 -6.38
C GLU A 93 4.14 19.10 -5.40
N LEU A 94 4.19 17.89 -5.93
CA LEU A 94 4.36 16.64 -5.18
C LEU A 94 5.78 16.12 -5.38
N THR A 95 6.47 15.86 -4.27
CA THR A 95 7.76 15.16 -4.27
C THR A 95 7.55 13.70 -3.86
N PHE A 96 8.12 12.78 -4.63
CA PHE A 96 8.02 11.33 -4.39
C PHE A 96 9.31 10.61 -4.80
N HIS A 97 9.51 9.43 -4.23
CA HIS A 97 10.49 8.47 -4.70
C HIS A 97 9.85 7.46 -5.65
N TYR A 98 10.52 7.20 -6.76
CA TYR A 98 10.17 6.17 -7.73
C TYR A 98 11.32 5.18 -7.83
N THR A 99 11.03 3.90 -7.59
CA THR A 99 12.00 2.81 -7.64
C THR A 99 11.54 1.76 -8.62
N PRO A 100 12.00 1.82 -9.89
CA PRO A 100 11.96 0.68 -10.79
C PRO A 100 13.01 -0.36 -10.37
N GLU A 101 12.58 -1.61 -10.32
CA GLU A 101 13.42 -2.78 -10.05
C GLU A 101 13.24 -3.80 -11.18
N VAL A 102 14.34 -4.32 -11.72
CA VAL A 102 14.37 -5.41 -12.72
C VAL A 102 15.45 -6.40 -12.33
N GLU A 103 15.10 -7.67 -12.19
CA GLU A 103 16.05 -8.76 -11.87
C GLU A 103 16.92 -8.47 -10.63
N GLY A 104 16.35 -7.77 -9.64
CA GLY A 104 17.03 -7.33 -8.42
C GLY A 104 17.86 -6.04 -8.57
N GLY A 105 18.20 -5.60 -9.78
CA GLY A 105 18.79 -4.28 -10.01
C GLY A 105 17.76 -3.17 -9.81
N PHE A 106 18.11 -2.11 -9.07
CA PHE A 106 17.21 -0.99 -8.85
C PHE A 106 17.92 0.36 -8.86
N THR A 107 17.15 1.40 -9.18
CA THR A 107 17.52 2.80 -8.99
C THR A 107 16.37 3.51 -8.29
N VAL A 108 16.68 4.34 -7.29
CA VAL A 108 15.71 5.21 -6.63
C VAL A 108 15.90 6.61 -7.18
N TYR A 109 14.82 7.14 -7.76
CA TYR A 109 14.72 8.50 -8.27
C TYR A 109 13.89 9.34 -7.31
N GLU A 110 14.35 10.53 -6.96
CA GLU A 110 13.54 11.58 -6.33
C GLU A 110 13.03 12.53 -7.41
N CYS A 111 11.71 12.55 -7.56
CA CYS A 111 11.02 13.29 -8.60
C CYS A 111 10.09 14.34 -7.97
N THR A 112 9.96 15.49 -8.62
CA THR A 112 9.02 16.55 -8.26
C THR A 112 8.16 16.85 -9.47
N VAL A 113 6.84 16.79 -9.30
CA VAL A 113 5.86 17.02 -10.37
C VAL A 113 4.78 18.02 -9.92
N PRO A 114 4.18 18.79 -10.85
CA PRO A 114 3.04 19.64 -10.51
C PRO A 114 1.85 18.81 -10.01
N ILE A 115 1.16 19.31 -8.99
CA ILE A 115 -0.14 18.78 -8.57
C ILE A 115 -1.17 19.18 -9.63
N SER A 116 -1.86 18.19 -10.19
CA SER A 116 -2.85 18.41 -11.25
C SER A 116 -3.96 17.36 -11.23
N ASP A 117 -5.03 17.62 -11.97
CA ASP A 117 -6.12 16.64 -12.18
C ASP A 117 -5.71 15.46 -13.08
N LYS A 118 -4.57 15.56 -13.78
CA LYS A 118 -4.00 14.44 -14.53
C LYS A 118 -3.12 13.61 -13.60
N PRO A 119 -3.35 12.29 -13.50
CA PRO A 119 -2.48 11.43 -12.72
C PRO A 119 -1.10 11.35 -13.37
N VAL A 120 -0.09 11.08 -12.53
CA VAL A 120 1.23 10.66 -13.00
C VAL A 120 1.12 9.20 -13.40
N GLU A 121 1.66 8.83 -14.55
CA GLU A 121 1.55 7.49 -15.11
C GLU A 121 2.92 6.80 -15.15
N PHE A 122 2.93 5.52 -14.76
CA PHE A 122 4.06 4.62 -14.88
C PHE A 122 3.60 3.40 -15.65
N THR A 123 4.06 3.27 -16.89
CA THR A 123 3.68 2.14 -17.75
C THR A 123 4.46 0.88 -17.35
N ILE A 124 3.86 -0.27 -17.58
CA ILE A 124 4.51 -1.58 -17.45
C ILE A 124 4.72 -2.10 -18.86
N ALA A 125 5.98 -2.25 -19.27
CA ALA A 125 6.35 -2.71 -20.60
C ALA A 125 5.80 -4.13 -20.87
N PRO A 126 5.56 -4.54 -22.14
CA PRO A 126 4.96 -5.83 -22.47
C PRO A 126 5.66 -7.06 -21.88
N ASP A 127 6.97 -6.97 -21.68
CA ASP A 127 7.83 -7.98 -21.06
C ASP A 127 7.75 -8.04 -19.53
N SER A 128 6.83 -7.27 -18.94
CA SER A 128 6.55 -7.28 -17.50
C SER A 128 7.69 -6.69 -16.67
N THR A 129 8.29 -5.62 -17.20
CA THR A 129 9.28 -4.75 -16.54
C THR A 129 8.77 -3.29 -16.44
N PRO A 130 9.38 -2.42 -15.62
CA PRO A 130 9.06 -1.00 -15.62
C PRO A 130 9.27 -0.36 -16.99
N GLY A 131 8.28 0.38 -17.47
CA GLY A 131 8.28 1.06 -18.76
C GLY A 131 8.50 2.58 -18.68
N GLU A 132 7.93 3.30 -19.64
CA GLU A 132 7.95 4.75 -19.71
C GLU A 132 7.10 5.42 -18.61
N THR A 133 7.43 6.67 -18.30
CA THR A 133 6.73 7.54 -17.35
C THR A 133 6.12 8.74 -18.05
N SER A 134 5.02 9.29 -17.52
CA SER A 134 4.39 10.52 -18.06
C SER A 134 5.21 11.81 -17.82
N PHE A 135 6.35 11.70 -17.15
CA PHE A 135 7.31 12.76 -16.86
C PHE A 135 8.70 12.32 -17.32
N ASP A 136 9.60 13.29 -17.49
CA ASP A 136 10.98 13.02 -17.89
C ASP A 136 11.82 12.57 -16.69
N LEU A 137 12.22 11.30 -16.67
CA LEU A 137 13.03 10.73 -15.60
C LEU A 137 14.42 11.39 -15.49
N SER A 138 14.95 12.00 -16.57
CA SER A 138 16.23 12.72 -16.55
C SER A 138 16.19 14.01 -15.73
N SER A 139 14.98 14.53 -15.47
CA SER A 139 14.78 15.67 -14.56
C SER A 139 14.76 15.27 -13.09
N CYS A 140 14.66 13.97 -12.79
CA CYS A 140 14.69 13.45 -11.42
C CYS A 140 16.11 13.26 -10.92
N LYS A 141 16.29 13.40 -9.61
CA LYS A 141 17.57 13.16 -8.95
C LYS A 141 17.72 11.67 -8.65
N VAL A 142 18.79 11.03 -9.12
CA VAL A 142 19.18 9.71 -8.64
C VAL A 142 19.70 9.82 -7.22
N ILE A 143 19.03 9.17 -6.26
CA ILE A 143 19.43 9.20 -4.84
C ILE A 143 20.10 7.90 -4.38
N ARG A 144 19.82 6.78 -5.06
CA ARG A 144 20.43 5.47 -4.74
C ARG A 144 20.35 4.53 -5.93
N THR A 145 21.36 3.70 -6.13
CA THR A 145 21.36 2.56 -7.05
C THR A 145 21.84 1.32 -6.32
N GLY A 146 21.40 0.13 -6.74
CA GLY A 146 21.88 -1.09 -6.12
C GLY A 146 21.40 -2.35 -6.83
N ASN A 147 21.75 -3.49 -6.23
CA ASN A 147 21.24 -4.79 -6.64
C ASN A 147 20.87 -5.57 -5.38
N LEU A 148 19.62 -6.01 -5.28
CA LEU A 148 19.08 -6.74 -4.12
C LEU A 148 19.77 -8.10 -3.89
N HIS A 149 20.41 -8.65 -4.93
CA HIS A 149 21.15 -9.91 -4.85
C HIS A 149 22.61 -9.73 -4.44
N LEU A 150 23.12 -8.49 -4.40
CA LEU A 150 24.48 -8.20 -3.99
C LEU A 150 24.49 -7.55 -2.60
N PRO A 151 25.43 -7.93 -1.71
CA PRO A 151 25.58 -7.24 -0.44
C PRO A 151 25.95 -5.76 -0.66
N PRO A 152 25.51 -4.86 0.25
CA PRO A 152 25.79 -3.43 0.18
C PRO A 152 27.26 -3.07 0.34
#